data_AF-A0A643EXV4-F1
#
_entry.id   AF-A0A643EXV4-F1
#
_cell.length_a   1.000
_cell.length_b   1.000
_cell.length_c   1.000
_cell.angle_alpha   90.00
_cell.angle_beta   90.00
_cell.angle_gamma   90.00
#
_symmetry.space_group_name_H-M   'P 1'
#
loop_
_entity.id
_entity.type
_entity.pdbx_description
1 polymer ?
#
loop_
_entity_poly.entity_id
_entity_poly.type
_entity_poly.pdbx_seq_one_letter_code
_entity_poly.pdbx_strand_id
1 'polypeptide(L)' 'MSRSTLTGGRYIGGRYKTSNGVNDTWSVFDQKAQKLVEMGSRQAVGLNYRDAKELSDLLNTLEANRQAS' A
#
# COMPACT_ATOMS: atom_id res chain seq x y z
N MET A 1 -19.19 -13.73 2.89
CA MET A 1 -19.56 -13.01 1.65
C MET A 1 -18.38 -12.16 1.24
N SER A 2 -17.59 -12.60 0.26
CA SER A 2 -16.40 -11.87 -0.22
C SER A 2 -16.72 -11.26 -1.58
N ARG A 3 -16.79 -9.93 -1.67
CA ARG A 3 -16.97 -9.21 -2.94
C ARG A 3 -15.62 -8.67 -3.40
N SER A 4 -14.99 -9.42 -4.30
CA SER A 4 -13.95 -8.91 -5.18
C SER A 4 -14.60 -8.08 -6.28
N THR A 5 -14.30 -6.78 -6.33
CA THR A 5 -14.55 -5.94 -7.51
C THR A 5 -13.20 -5.46 -8.04
N LEU A 6 -12.74 -6.12 -9.10
CA LEU A 6 -11.65 -5.66 -9.95
C LEU A 6 -12.19 -4.55 -10.86
N THR A 7 -11.59 -3.37 -10.83
CA THR A 7 -11.75 -2.36 -11.87
C THR A 7 -10.42 -1.62 -12.03
N GLY A 8 -9.79 -1.75 -13.19
CA GLY A 8 -8.66 -0.91 -13.63
C GLY A 8 -7.26 -1.46 -13.33
N GLY A 9 -6.66 -2.11 -14.34
CA GLY A 9 -5.23 -2.40 -14.41
C GLY A 9 -4.79 -3.65 -13.63
N ARG A 10 -4.09 -4.56 -14.30
CA ARG A 10 -3.40 -5.68 -13.65
C ARG A 10 -2.38 -5.14 -12.63
N TYR A 11 -2.75 -5.03 -11.36
CA TYR A 11 -1.79 -5.02 -10.27
C TYR A 11 -1.70 -6.45 -9.72
N ILE A 12 -0.68 -7.17 -10.16
CA ILE A 12 -0.22 -8.40 -9.50
C ILE A 12 0.12 -7.96 -8.07
N GLY A 13 -0.60 -8.51 -7.07
CA GLY A 13 -0.61 -7.99 -5.70
C GLY A 13 0.79 -7.77 -5.15
N GLY A 14 1.20 -6.49 -5.09
CA GLY A 14 2.46 -6.06 -4.51
C GLY A 14 2.46 -6.24 -2.99
N ARG A 15 3.64 -6.22 -2.36
CA ARG A 15 3.79 -6.36 -0.91
C ARG A 15 3.08 -5.24 -0.14
N TYR A 16 2.99 -4.05 -0.72
CA TYR A 16 2.43 -2.87 -0.07
C TYR A 16 1.08 -2.51 -0.69
N LYS A 17 0.06 -2.33 0.16
CA LYS A 17 -1.30 -1.96 -0.27
C LYS A 17 -1.81 -0.73 0.46
N THR A 18 -2.63 0.06 -0.21
CA THR A 18 -3.42 1.10 0.44
C THR A 18 -4.58 0.50 1.22
N SER A 19 -4.84 1.03 2.41
CA SER A 19 -6.01 0.70 3.24
C SER A 19 -6.75 1.98 3.59
N ASN A 20 -8.07 1.98 3.42
CA ASN A 20 -8.93 3.04 3.91
C ASN A 20 -9.08 2.89 5.44
N GLY A 21 -8.92 4.00 6.17
CA GLY A 21 -9.01 4.10 7.62
C GLY A 21 -10.25 4.86 8.07
N VAL A 22 -10.20 5.39 9.29
CA VAL A 22 -11.27 6.22 9.84
C VAL A 22 -11.14 7.66 9.29
N ASN A 23 -12.25 8.38 9.15
CA ASN A 23 -12.29 9.78 8.68
C ASN A 23 -11.77 10.01 7.25
N ASP A 24 -12.05 9.10 6.32
CA ASP A 24 -11.62 9.19 4.91
C ASP A 24 -10.10 9.30 4.71
N THR A 25 -9.34 8.91 5.73
CA THR A 25 -7.89 8.85 5.65
C THR A 25 -7.42 7.51 5.13
N TRP A 26 -6.25 7.51 4.52
CA TRP A 26 -5.63 6.35 3.91
C TRP A 26 -4.30 6.02 4.61
N SER A 27 -3.98 4.74 4.59
CA SER A 27 -2.76 4.21 5.16
C SER A 27 -2.09 3.23 4.19
N VAL A 28 -0.80 2.97 4.35
CA VAL A 28 -0.09 1.95 3.58
C VAL A 28 0.31 0.79 4.48
N PHE A 29 -0.02 -0.42 4.05
CA PHE A 29 0.14 -1.65 4.82
C PHE A 29 1.09 -2.62 4.11
N ASP A 30 2.09 -3.12 4.82
CA ASP A 30 2.93 -4.23 4.38
C ASP A 30 2.18 -5.54 4.62
N GLN A 31 1.74 -6.17 3.54
CA GLN A 31 1.00 -7.43 3.56
C GLN A 31 1.84 -8.61 4.04
N LYS A 32 3.17 -8.56 3.88
CA LYS A 32 4.04 -9.64 4.33
C LYS A 32 4.29 -9.55 5.83
N ALA A 33 4.53 -8.33 6.34
CA ALA A 33 4.78 -8.10 7.75
C ALA A 33 3.51 -7.92 8.59
N GLN A 34 2.34 -7.86 7.96
CA GLN A 34 1.05 -7.62 8.60
C GLN A 34 1.06 -6.37 9.49
N LYS A 35 1.73 -5.30 9.03
CA LYS A 35 1.83 -4.03 9.76
C LYS A 35 1.74 -2.82 8.84
N LEU A 36 1.48 -1.66 9.43
CA LEU A 36 1.58 -0.37 8.75
C LEU A 36 3.04 -0.12 8.33
N VAL A 37 3.20 0.54 7.19
CA VAL A 37 4.51 0.98 6.72
C VAL A 37 5.03 2.06 7.67
N GLU A 38 6.30 1.91 8.05
CA GLU A 38 7.02 2.87 8.89
C GLU A 38 7.91 3.75 7.99
N MET A 39 7.77 5.06 8.12
CA MET A 39 8.59 6.09 7.48
C MET A 39 9.41 6.80 8.57
N GLY A 40 10.52 6.20 8.96
CA GLY A 40 11.31 6.67 10.11
C GLY A 40 10.57 6.41 11.43
N SER A 41 10.33 7.46 12.22
CA SER A 41 9.59 7.38 13.50
C SER A 41 8.06 7.47 13.35
N ARG A 42 7.55 7.57 12.13
CA ARG A 42 6.11 7.75 11.85
C ARG A 42 5.56 6.57 11.06
N GLN A 43 4.28 6.26 11.29
CA GLN A 43 3.54 5.31 10.45
C GLN A 43 2.90 6.04 9.27
N ALA A 44 2.77 5.36 8.14
CA ALA A 44 2.06 5.84 6.96
C ALA A 44 0.54 5.77 7.17
N VAL A 45 0.01 6.66 8.02
CA VAL A 45 -1.41 6.83 8.35
C VAL A 45 -1.84 8.28 8.14
N GLY A 46 -3.14 8.53 7.99
CA GLY A 46 -3.65 9.90 7.86
C GLY A 46 -3.40 10.53 6.48
N LEU A 47 -3.04 9.73 5.47
CA LEU A 47 -2.76 10.21 4.13
C LEU A 47 -4.06 10.46 3.36
N ASN A 48 -4.01 11.28 2.32
CA ASN A 48 -5.05 11.25 1.30
C ASN A 48 -4.85 10.00 0.40
N TYR A 49 -5.87 9.64 -0.39
CA TYR A 49 -5.81 8.47 -1.26
C TYR A 49 -4.65 8.52 -2.27
N ARG A 50 -4.41 9.68 -2.88
CA ARG A 50 -3.38 9.85 -3.91
C ARG A 50 -1.99 9.59 -3.33
N ASP A 51 -1.67 10.21 -2.21
CA ASP A 51 -0.38 10.07 -1.54
C ASP A 51 -0.17 8.61 -1.09
N ALA A 52 -1.21 7.97 -0.55
CA ALA A 52 -1.14 6.56 -0.15
C ALA A 52 -0.90 5.65 -1.37
N LYS A 53 -1.53 5.94 -2.51
CA LYS A 53 -1.38 5.16 -3.74
C LYS A 53 0.03 5.31 -4.31
N GLU A 54 0.52 6.54 -4.45
CA GLU A 54 1.87 6.83 -4.94
C GLU A 54 2.94 6.17 -4.05
N LEU A 55 2.78 6.25 -2.73
CA LEU A 55 3.68 5.59 -1.78
C LEU A 55 3.63 4.06 -1.94
N SER A 56 2.44 3.47 -2.07
CA SER A 56 2.32 2.02 -2.27
C SER A 56 2.97 1.56 -3.57
N ASP A 57 2.84 2.32 -4.65
CA ASP A 57 3.43 2.00 -5.95
C ASP A 57 4.96 2.11 -5.89
N LEU A 58 5.49 3.19 -5.31
CA LEU A 58 6.93 3.37 -5.11
C LEU A 58 7.55 2.20 -4.34
N LEU A 59 6.95 1.82 -3.22
CA LEU A 59 7.45 0.73 -2.38
C LEU A 59 7.38 -0.63 -3.09
N ASN A 60 6.34 -0.86 -3.90
CA ASN A 60 6.24 -2.07 -4.71
C ASN A 60 7.28 -2.10 -5.83
N THR A 61 7.58 -0.98 -6.47
CA THR A 61 8.67 -0.88 -7.46
C THR A 61 10.03 -1.15 -6.82
N LEU A 62 10.30 -0.56 -5.64
CA LEU A 62 11.54 -0.80 -4.91
C LEU A 62 11.70 -2.28 -4.51
N GLU A 63 10.63 -2.92 -4.04
CA GLU A 63 10.66 -4.34 -3.70
C GLU A 63 10.88 -5.22 -4.94
N ALA A 64 10.25 -4.90 -6.07
CA ALA A 64 10.48 -5.61 -7.33
C ALA A 64 11.94 -5.48 -7.80
N ASN A 65 12.51 -4.28 -7.75
CA ASN A 65 13.92 -4.05 -8.09
C ASN A 65 14.87 -4.81 -7.16
N ARG A 66 14.55 -4.89 -5.86
CA ARG A 66 15.32 -5.64 -4.86
C ARG A 66 15.29 -7.15 -5.11
N GLN A 67 14.19 -7.68 -5.64
CA GLN A 67 14.04 -9.12 -5.95
C GLN A 67 14.68 -9.52 -7.29
N ALA A 68 14.88 -8.55 -8.19
CA ALA A 68 15.51 -8.77 -9.48
C ALA A 68 17.05 -8.72 -9.44
N SER A 69 17.62 -8.26 -8.31
CA SER A 69 19.06 -8.23 -8.04
C SER A 69 19.50 -9.42 -7.18
#